data_AF-A0A949T9V8-F1
#
_entry.id   AF-A0A949T9V8-F1
#
_cell.length_a   1.000
_cell.length_b   1.000
_cell.length_c   1.000
_cell.angle_alpha   90.00
_cell.angle_beta   90.00
_cell.angle_gamma   90.00
#
_symmetry.space_group_name_H-M   'P 1'
#
loop_
_entity.id
_entity.type
_entity.pdbx_description
1 polymer ?
#
loop_
_entity_poly.entity_id
_entity_poly.type
_entity_poly.pdbx_seq_one_letter_code
_entity_poly.pdbx_strand_id
1 'polypeptide(L)'
;MDCSELYDDDMIDRLWDKLIQFHTRTPSLKDKDDYQLWLQTCDTHEIIREDLEECYCQTSGLCFGIPSEFEPGNIQSDTICRYMAQLDFCVSELKCDRDSEIWRTFKAIANNCWWIASYQELCVVCDRPCVLTFDEQHKLHGEDKPAIQFVDGYSIYASHGERLSKFE
;
A
#
# COMPACT_ATOMS: atom_id res chain seq x y z
N MET A 1 -13.52 3.16 -20.81
CA MET A 1 -12.94 4.51 -20.79
C MET A 1 -11.52 4.38 -21.31
N ASP A 2 -11.07 5.31 -22.14
CA ASP A 2 -9.91 5.18 -23.02
C ASP A 2 -8.60 5.01 -22.23
N CYS A 3 -7.69 4.14 -22.67
CA CYS A 3 -6.38 3.94 -22.04
C CYS A 3 -5.48 5.19 -22.08
N SER A 4 -5.94 6.28 -22.70
CA SER A 4 -5.18 7.48 -23.03
C SER A 4 -4.50 8.15 -21.83
N GLU A 5 -5.06 8.11 -20.62
CA GLU A 5 -4.46 8.77 -19.45
C GLU A 5 -3.21 8.07 -18.89
N LEU A 6 -3.02 6.77 -19.15
CA LEU A 6 -1.75 6.09 -18.84
C LEU A 6 -0.62 6.44 -19.83
N TYR A 7 -0.98 7.07 -20.95
CA TYR A 7 -0.06 7.52 -21.99
C TYR A 7 0.05 9.06 -22.03
N ASP A 8 -0.53 9.76 -21.05
CA ASP A 8 -0.63 11.21 -21.03
C ASP A 8 0.54 11.85 -20.26
N ASP A 9 1.16 12.88 -20.86
CA ASP A 9 2.28 13.64 -20.28
C ASP A 9 1.93 14.25 -18.90
N ASP A 10 0.65 14.39 -18.61
CA ASP A 10 0.12 14.89 -17.35
C ASP A 10 0.36 13.92 -16.15
N MET A 11 0.39 12.59 -16.37
CA MET A 11 0.73 11.64 -15.29
C MET A 11 2.21 11.71 -14.91
N ILE A 12 3.09 11.72 -15.91
CA ILE A 12 4.53 11.80 -15.68
C ILE A 12 4.93 13.13 -15.02
N ASP A 13 4.22 14.22 -15.33
CA ASP A 13 4.39 15.52 -14.67
C ASP A 13 4.00 15.46 -13.18
N ARG A 14 2.89 14.82 -12.84
CA ARG A 14 2.51 14.61 -11.43
C ARG A 14 3.49 13.73 -10.68
N LEU A 15 4.01 12.69 -11.33
CA LEU A 15 5.02 11.81 -10.75
C LEU A 15 6.33 12.56 -10.49
N TRP A 16 6.77 13.36 -11.47
CA TRP A 16 7.92 14.26 -11.34
C TRP A 16 7.79 15.18 -10.13
N ASP A 17 6.65 15.85 -9.97
CA ASP A 17 6.38 16.73 -8.84
C ASP A 17 6.52 16.02 -7.48
N LYS A 18 6.04 14.77 -7.38
CA LYS A 18 6.13 13.97 -6.15
C LYS A 18 7.57 13.54 -5.86
N LEU A 19 8.31 13.12 -6.88
CA LEU A 19 9.71 12.68 -6.73
C LEU A 19 10.63 13.86 -6.36
N ILE A 20 10.45 15.03 -6.97
CA ILE A 20 11.20 16.24 -6.56
C ILE A 20 10.91 16.57 -5.10
N GLN A 21 9.64 16.59 -4.68
CA GLN A 21 9.27 16.91 -3.30
C GLN A 21 9.92 15.93 -2.31
N PHE A 22 10.02 14.66 -2.66
CA PHE A 22 10.65 13.65 -1.83
C PHE A 22 12.17 13.82 -1.75
N HIS A 23 12.84 14.06 -2.88
CA HIS A 23 14.30 14.16 -2.95
C HIS A 23 14.86 15.52 -2.54
N THR A 24 14.06 16.59 -2.56
CA THR A 24 14.53 17.96 -2.30
C THR A 24 13.86 18.60 -1.09
N ARG A 25 14.66 19.04 -0.11
CA ARG A 25 14.18 19.82 1.05
C ARG A 25 13.76 21.25 0.70
N THR A 26 14.22 21.74 -0.44
CA THR A 26 13.85 23.02 -1.07
C THR A 26 13.67 22.75 -2.56
N PRO A 27 12.44 22.81 -3.10
CA PRO A 27 12.13 22.42 -4.47
C PRO A 27 12.58 23.46 -5.51
N SER A 28 13.88 23.79 -5.54
CA SER A 28 14.47 24.70 -6.53
C SER A 28 14.64 24.04 -7.90
N LEU A 29 14.63 22.72 -7.95
CA LEU A 29 14.62 21.88 -9.16
C LEU A 29 13.18 21.71 -9.65
N LYS A 30 12.51 22.79 -10.07
CA LYS A 30 11.17 22.67 -10.67
C LYS A 30 11.22 22.29 -12.16
N ASP A 31 12.37 22.53 -12.79
CA ASP A 31 12.58 22.26 -14.21
C ASP A 31 13.16 20.85 -14.39
N LYS A 32 12.75 20.14 -15.46
CA LYS A 32 13.16 18.76 -15.81
C LYS A 32 14.65 18.61 -16.21
N ASP A 33 15.50 19.50 -15.71
CA ASP A 33 16.91 19.63 -16.08
C ASP A 33 17.82 18.68 -15.28
N ASP A 34 17.34 18.11 -14.17
CA ASP A 34 18.01 16.99 -13.52
C ASP A 34 17.76 15.71 -14.31
N TYR A 35 18.68 15.45 -15.24
CA TYR A 35 18.63 14.32 -16.15
C TYR A 35 18.50 12.96 -15.42
N GLN A 36 19.14 12.78 -14.26
CA GLN A 36 19.08 11.50 -13.55
C GLN A 36 17.73 11.30 -12.88
N LEU A 37 17.22 12.34 -12.21
CA LEU A 37 15.89 12.28 -11.60
C LEU A 37 14.80 12.14 -12.68
N TRP A 38 14.97 12.78 -13.84
CA TRP A 38 14.02 12.68 -14.94
C TRP A 38 13.99 11.27 -15.54
N LEU A 39 15.16 10.64 -15.75
CA LEU A 39 15.22 9.23 -16.17
C LEU A 39 14.54 8.30 -15.16
N GLN A 40 14.79 8.49 -13.86
CA GLN A 40 14.12 7.72 -12.81
C GLN A 40 12.60 7.90 -12.84
N THR A 41 12.13 9.12 -13.15
CA THR A 41 10.71 9.41 -13.29
C THR A 41 10.11 8.67 -14.48
N CYS A 42 10.77 8.68 -15.64
CA CYS A 42 10.35 7.92 -16.82
C CYS A 42 10.33 6.41 -16.54
N ASP A 43 11.38 5.87 -15.93
CA ASP A 43 11.47 4.43 -15.62
C ASP A 43 10.35 4.02 -14.64
N THR A 44 10.08 4.84 -13.62
CA THR A 44 9.00 4.60 -12.66
C THR A 44 7.63 4.70 -13.32
N HIS A 45 7.45 5.66 -14.23
CA HIS A 45 6.23 5.81 -15.02
C HIS A 45 5.93 4.55 -15.84
N GLU A 46 6.94 4.01 -16.54
CA GLU A 46 6.79 2.77 -17.31
C GLU A 46 6.42 1.56 -16.44
N ILE A 47 7.06 1.41 -15.26
CA ILE A 47 6.71 0.34 -14.32
C ILE A 47 5.25 0.48 -13.84
N ILE A 48 4.83 1.68 -13.45
CA ILE A 48 3.46 1.95 -13.04
C ILE A 48 2.47 1.64 -14.17
N ARG A 49 2.82 2.03 -15.40
CA ARG A 49 2.00 1.75 -16.59
C ARG A 49 1.81 0.25 -16.80
N GLU A 50 2.89 -0.53 -16.77
CA GLU A 50 2.86 -1.98 -16.93
C GLU A 50 2.02 -2.65 -15.84
N ASP A 51 2.23 -2.28 -14.57
CA ASP A 51 1.47 -2.83 -13.44
C ASP A 51 -0.03 -2.49 -13.53
N LEU A 52 -0.37 -1.26 -13.95
CA LEU A 52 -1.77 -0.84 -14.16
C LEU A 52 -2.39 -1.44 -15.43
N GLU A 53 -1.62 -1.77 -16.46
CA GLU A 53 -2.13 -2.53 -17.59
C GLU A 53 -2.42 -3.97 -17.17
N GLU A 54 -1.52 -4.62 -16.41
CA GLU A 54 -1.73 -5.97 -15.90
C GLU A 54 -2.97 -6.07 -14.99
N CYS A 55 -3.10 -5.16 -14.03
CA CYS A 55 -4.22 -5.14 -13.09
C CYS A 55 -5.59 -5.00 -13.77
N TYR A 56 -5.66 -4.35 -14.94
CA TYR A 56 -6.92 -4.00 -15.60
C TYR A 56 -7.22 -4.82 -16.86
N CYS A 57 -6.21 -5.27 -17.62
CA CYS A 57 -6.40 -6.14 -18.79
C CYS A 57 -6.79 -7.57 -18.41
N GLN A 58 -6.56 -8.00 -17.16
CA GLN A 58 -7.03 -9.29 -16.64
C GLN A 58 -8.57 -9.37 -16.42
N THR A 59 -9.33 -8.35 -16.84
CA THR A 59 -10.81 -8.33 -16.75
C THR A 59 -11.54 -9.11 -17.85
N SER A 60 -10.85 -9.65 -18.88
CA SER A 60 -11.52 -10.42 -19.96
C SER A 60 -11.65 -11.93 -19.74
N GLY A 61 -11.38 -12.45 -18.54
CA GLY A 61 -11.85 -13.79 -18.18
C GLY A 61 -10.90 -14.55 -17.29
N LEU A 62 -11.28 -14.64 -16.01
CA LEU A 62 -10.74 -15.52 -14.98
C LEU A 62 -9.23 -15.39 -14.73
N CYS A 63 -8.89 -15.44 -13.44
CA CYS A 63 -7.53 -15.49 -12.96
C CYS A 63 -6.77 -14.13 -13.11
N PHE A 64 -6.58 -13.31 -12.05
CA PHE A 64 -5.51 -13.61 -11.09
C PHE A 64 -5.11 -15.07 -11.27
N GLY A 65 -4.29 -15.36 -12.29
CA GLY A 65 -3.67 -16.66 -12.37
C GLY A 65 -2.96 -16.71 -11.06
N ILE A 66 -3.54 -17.39 -10.06
CA ILE A 66 -3.09 -17.40 -8.68
C ILE A 66 -1.58 -17.47 -8.86
N PRO A 67 -0.82 -16.37 -8.63
CA PRO A 67 0.61 -16.47 -8.81
C PRO A 67 1.00 -17.65 -7.91
N SER A 68 1.98 -18.47 -8.29
CA SER A 68 2.24 -19.75 -7.60
C SER A 68 2.31 -19.65 -6.06
N GLU A 69 2.50 -18.44 -5.53
CA GLU A 69 2.27 -17.99 -4.16
C GLU A 69 0.85 -18.13 -3.54
N PHE A 70 -0.26 -18.29 -4.29
CA PHE A 70 -1.57 -18.74 -3.74
C PHE A 70 -1.83 -20.24 -3.96
N GLU A 71 -0.79 -21.05 -4.22
CA GLU A 71 -0.87 -22.50 -4.10
C GLU A 71 -1.31 -22.92 -2.67
N PRO A 72 -1.99 -24.08 -2.53
CA PRO A 72 -2.34 -24.68 -1.24
C PRO A 72 -1.19 -24.66 -0.23
N GLY A 73 -1.32 -23.86 0.83
CA GLY A 73 -0.36 -23.85 1.95
C GLY A 73 0.28 -22.50 2.27
N ASN A 74 0.06 -21.44 1.48
CA ASN A 74 0.64 -20.11 1.75
C ASN A 74 -0.42 -19.05 2.04
N ILE A 75 -0.30 -18.37 3.18
CA ILE A 75 -1.09 -17.18 3.54
C ILE A 75 -0.33 -15.94 3.04
N GLN A 76 -0.86 -15.26 2.02
CA GLN A 76 -0.23 -14.09 1.40
C GLN A 76 -0.74 -12.79 2.03
N SER A 77 -0.19 -12.40 3.18
CA SER A 77 -0.65 -11.19 3.88
C SER A 77 -0.01 -9.88 3.37
N ASP A 78 1.07 -9.97 2.60
CA ASP A 78 1.96 -8.86 2.23
C ASP A 78 1.91 -8.47 0.75
N THR A 79 1.76 -9.42 -0.17
CA THR A 79 1.77 -9.11 -1.62
C THR A 79 0.57 -8.26 -2.06
N ILE A 80 -0.62 -8.53 -1.53
CA ILE A 80 -1.83 -7.73 -1.83
C ILE A 80 -1.67 -6.29 -1.34
N CYS A 81 -1.01 -6.08 -0.19
CA CYS A 81 -0.77 -4.74 0.35
C CYS A 81 0.05 -3.86 -0.61
N ARG A 82 1.02 -4.43 -1.32
CA ARG A 82 1.78 -3.72 -2.36
C ARG A 82 0.86 -3.23 -3.48
N TYR A 83 0.06 -4.11 -4.05
CA TYR A 83 -0.87 -3.75 -5.14
C TYR A 83 -1.91 -2.73 -4.68
N MET A 84 -2.44 -2.87 -3.46
CA MET A 84 -3.39 -1.90 -2.88
C MET A 84 -2.76 -0.51 -2.75
N ALA A 85 -1.55 -0.43 -2.19
CA ALA A 85 -0.85 0.83 -1.99
C ALA A 85 -0.48 1.50 -3.32
N GLN A 86 -0.02 0.72 -4.30
CA GLN A 86 0.31 1.23 -5.63
C GLN A 86 -0.94 1.75 -6.33
N LEU A 87 -2.03 0.98 -6.34
CA LEU A 87 -3.28 1.40 -6.95
C LEU A 87 -3.83 2.67 -6.27
N ASP A 88 -3.77 2.74 -4.94
CA ASP A 88 -4.21 3.92 -4.20
C ASP A 88 -3.36 5.15 -4.53
N PHE A 89 -2.04 5.01 -4.60
CA PHE A 89 -1.15 6.10 -5.00
C PHE A 89 -1.45 6.59 -6.42
N CYS A 90 -1.62 5.68 -7.38
CA CYS A 90 -1.90 6.03 -8.77
C CYS A 90 -3.21 6.81 -8.91
N VAL A 91 -4.28 6.39 -8.22
CA VAL A 91 -5.57 7.07 -8.30
C VAL A 91 -5.60 8.36 -7.47
N SER A 92 -5.11 8.31 -6.22
CA SER A 92 -5.23 9.44 -5.28
C SER A 92 -4.22 10.55 -5.54
N GLU A 93 -2.97 10.22 -5.89
CA GLU A 93 -1.88 11.17 -6.07
C GLU A 93 -1.62 11.47 -7.54
N LEU A 94 -1.52 10.43 -8.38
CA LEU A 94 -1.23 10.57 -9.81
C LEU A 94 -2.47 10.81 -10.67
N LYS A 95 -3.66 10.85 -10.06
CA LYS A 95 -4.94 11.16 -10.72
C LYS A 95 -5.20 10.32 -11.97
N CYS A 96 -4.73 9.08 -12.00
CA CYS A 96 -5.15 8.13 -13.03
C CYS A 96 -6.67 7.93 -12.84
N ASP A 97 -7.51 8.37 -13.79
CA ASP A 97 -8.98 8.30 -13.68
C ASP A 97 -9.44 6.85 -13.79
N ARG A 98 -9.29 6.13 -12.67
CA ARG A 98 -9.64 4.74 -12.50
C ARG A 98 -10.32 4.53 -11.16
N ASP A 99 -11.39 5.27 -10.92
CA ASP A 99 -12.32 5.01 -9.82
C ASP A 99 -13.08 3.69 -10.07
N SER A 100 -12.34 2.60 -9.94
CA SER A 100 -12.78 1.23 -10.18
C SER A 100 -13.37 0.63 -8.91
N GLU A 101 -14.27 -0.33 -9.09
CA GLU A 101 -14.80 -1.13 -7.98
C GLU A 101 -13.67 -1.80 -7.17
N ILE A 102 -12.59 -2.19 -7.86
CA ILE A 102 -11.38 -2.76 -7.24
C ILE A 102 -10.72 -1.76 -6.29
N TRP A 103 -10.45 -0.53 -6.73
CA TRP A 103 -9.85 0.49 -5.87
C TRP A 103 -10.74 0.84 -4.67
N ARG A 104 -12.05 0.99 -4.88
CA ARG A 104 -13.00 1.25 -3.77
C ARG A 104 -12.99 0.12 -2.75
N THR A 105 -12.95 -1.12 -3.22
CA THR A 105 -12.89 -2.32 -2.37
C THR A 105 -11.59 -2.37 -1.58
N PHE A 106 -10.44 -2.15 -2.22
CA PHE A 106 -9.13 -2.10 -1.56
C PHE A 106 -9.04 -0.98 -0.53
N LYS A 107 -9.55 0.22 -0.83
CA LYS A 107 -9.64 1.29 0.16
C LYS A 107 -10.54 0.93 1.33
N ALA A 108 -11.68 0.28 1.09
CA ALA A 108 -12.56 -0.15 2.18
C ALA A 108 -11.86 -1.17 3.08
N ILE A 109 -11.17 -2.13 2.48
CA ILE A 109 -10.32 -3.10 3.15
C ILE A 109 -9.25 -2.41 4.01
N ALA A 110 -8.42 -1.53 3.42
CA ALA A 110 -7.29 -0.90 4.11
C ALA A 110 -7.73 0.03 5.25
N ASN A 111 -8.90 0.67 5.12
CA ASN A 111 -9.43 1.56 6.16
C ASN A 111 -10.08 0.82 7.34
N ASN A 112 -10.61 -0.39 7.11
CA ASN A 112 -11.37 -1.12 8.13
C ASN A 112 -10.62 -2.32 8.71
N CYS A 113 -9.64 -2.85 7.99
CA CYS A 113 -8.89 -4.04 8.37
C CYS A 113 -7.43 -3.69 8.62
N TRP A 114 -6.75 -4.45 9.47
CA TRP A 114 -5.29 -4.34 9.60
C TRP A 114 -4.57 -5.37 8.75
N TRP A 115 -4.78 -6.65 9.04
CA TRP A 115 -4.19 -7.75 8.29
C TRP A 115 -5.30 -8.54 7.62
N ILE A 116 -5.04 -8.89 6.36
CA ILE A 116 -5.88 -9.77 5.59
C ILE A 116 -5.03 -10.91 5.07
N ALA A 117 -5.58 -12.10 5.19
CA ALA A 117 -4.99 -13.35 4.79
C ALA A 117 -6.04 -14.12 3.99
N SER A 118 -5.97 -14.05 2.67
CA SER A 118 -6.91 -14.74 1.77
C SER A 118 -6.35 -16.08 1.30
N TYR A 119 -7.21 -17.10 1.22
CA TYR A 119 -6.92 -18.42 0.66
C TYR A 119 -8.16 -19.01 -0.02
N GLN A 120 -8.15 -19.18 -1.34
CA GLN A 120 -9.29 -19.71 -2.11
C GLN A 120 -10.62 -19.01 -1.73
N GLU A 121 -11.59 -19.74 -1.16
CA GLU A 121 -12.89 -19.23 -0.71
C GLU A 121 -12.90 -18.79 0.78
N LEU A 122 -11.73 -18.77 1.42
CA LEU A 122 -11.53 -18.36 2.82
C LEU A 122 -10.80 -17.03 2.87
N CYS A 123 -11.23 -16.15 3.77
CA CYS A 123 -10.52 -14.92 4.10
C CYS A 123 -10.47 -14.75 5.61
N VAL A 124 -9.27 -14.62 6.15
CA VAL A 124 -9.04 -14.23 7.54
C VAL A 124 -8.79 -12.73 7.55
N VAL A 125 -9.64 -12.01 8.28
CA VAL A 125 -9.57 -10.56 8.43
C VAL A 125 -9.33 -10.25 9.90
N CYS A 126 -8.32 -9.43 10.17
CA CYS A 126 -8.04 -8.92 11.50
C CYS A 126 -8.48 -7.45 11.59
N ASP A 127 -9.24 -7.12 12.62
CA ASP A 127 -9.59 -5.73 12.93
C ASP A 127 -8.34 -4.88 13.20
N ARG A 128 -8.47 -3.57 12.98
CA ARG A 128 -7.44 -2.61 13.35
C ARG A 128 -7.34 -2.49 14.87
N PRO A 129 -6.12 -2.32 15.44
CA PRO A 129 -5.98 -2.02 16.84
C PRO A 129 -6.67 -0.71 17.15
N CYS A 130 -7.50 -0.71 18.18
CA CYS A 130 -8.06 0.51 18.75
C CYS A 130 -7.01 1.26 19.59
N VAL A 131 -5.94 0.58 20.04
CA VAL A 131 -4.77 1.20 20.67
C VAL A 131 -3.51 0.69 19.97
N LEU A 132 -2.62 1.62 19.62
CA LEU A 132 -1.27 1.35 19.14
C LEU A 132 -0.36 2.48 19.65
N THR A 133 0.57 2.18 20.56
CA THR A 133 1.41 3.20 21.21
C THR A 133 2.90 2.90 21.09
N PHE A 134 3.66 3.99 20.97
CA PHE A 134 5.12 3.96 20.84
C PHE A 134 5.76 4.92 21.85
N ASP A 135 7.00 4.65 22.22
CA ASP A 135 7.83 5.58 22.98
C ASP A 135 8.45 6.67 22.09
N GLU A 136 9.22 7.57 22.70
CA GLU A 136 9.93 8.66 22.01
C GLU A 136 10.95 8.18 20.97
N GLN A 137 11.35 6.91 21.02
CA GLN A 137 12.25 6.28 20.08
C GLN A 137 11.50 5.46 19.01
N HIS A 138 10.18 5.66 18.89
CA HIS A 138 9.30 4.94 17.98
C HIS A 138 9.30 3.42 18.19
N LYS A 139 9.60 2.95 19.41
CA LYS A 139 9.51 1.55 19.77
C LYS A 139 8.17 1.25 20.39
N LEU A 140 7.63 0.06 20.12
CA LEU A 140 6.35 -0.37 20.67
C LEU A 140 6.40 -0.35 22.21
N HIS A 141 5.57 0.47 22.85
CA HIS A 141 5.62 0.67 24.29
C HIS A 141 4.27 1.14 24.83
N GLY A 142 3.87 0.58 25.97
CA GLY A 142 2.74 1.03 26.77
C GLY A 142 3.09 0.90 28.25
N GLU A 143 3.20 2.03 28.94
CA GLU A 143 3.61 2.12 30.36
C GLU A 143 2.66 1.33 31.29
N ASP A 144 1.44 1.84 31.48
CA ASP A 144 0.41 1.23 32.35
C ASP A 144 -0.80 0.70 31.55
N LYS A 145 -0.61 0.51 30.24
CA LYS A 145 -1.67 0.12 29.31
C LYS A 145 -1.11 -0.77 28.21
N PRO A 146 -1.96 -1.55 27.51
CA PRO A 146 -1.53 -2.29 26.34
C PRO A 146 -0.82 -1.37 25.33
N ALA A 147 0.29 -1.86 24.77
CA ALA A 147 0.94 -1.21 23.64
C ALA A 147 0.14 -1.43 22.35
N ILE A 148 -0.57 -2.56 22.26
CA ILE A 148 -1.56 -2.87 21.21
C ILE A 148 -2.83 -3.38 21.87
N GLN A 149 -3.99 -2.87 21.48
CA GLN A 149 -5.29 -3.37 21.90
C GLN A 149 -6.21 -3.51 20.69
N PHE A 150 -6.87 -4.66 20.57
CA PHE A 150 -7.90 -4.91 19.58
C PHE A 150 -9.29 -4.74 20.19
N VAL A 151 -10.28 -4.56 19.32
CA VAL A 151 -11.69 -4.29 19.68
C VAL A 151 -12.35 -5.44 20.43
N ASP A 152 -11.86 -6.67 20.24
CA ASP A 152 -12.34 -7.88 20.91
C ASP A 152 -11.79 -8.06 22.34
N GLY A 153 -10.89 -7.16 22.78
CA GLY A 153 -10.24 -7.24 24.07
C GLY A 153 -8.86 -7.91 24.05
N TYR A 154 -8.39 -8.45 22.92
CA TYR A 154 -7.03 -8.98 22.82
C TYR A 154 -5.98 -7.86 22.95
N SER A 155 -5.00 -8.07 23.82
CA SER A 155 -4.00 -7.06 24.18
C SER A 155 -2.58 -7.58 24.05
N ILE A 156 -1.67 -6.75 23.57
CA ILE A 156 -0.22 -6.96 23.65
C ILE A 156 0.38 -5.86 24.52
N TYR A 157 1.09 -6.28 25.56
CA TYR A 157 1.86 -5.39 26.42
C TYR A 157 3.31 -5.42 25.95
N ALA A 158 3.92 -4.25 25.85
CA ALA A 158 5.31 -4.11 25.44
C ALA A 158 5.93 -2.90 26.12
N SER A 159 7.23 -2.95 26.40
CA SER A 159 7.99 -1.80 26.87
C SER A 159 9.27 -1.65 26.07
N HIS A 160 9.51 -0.46 25.54
CA HIS A 160 10.72 -0.12 24.78
C HIS A 160 11.04 -1.10 23.63
N GLY A 161 10.00 -1.60 22.97
CA GLY A 161 10.08 -2.55 21.86
C GLY A 161 10.08 -4.02 22.27
N GLU A 162 10.14 -4.34 23.55
CA GLU A 162 10.13 -5.71 24.04
C GLU A 162 8.73 -6.14 24.48
N ARG A 163 8.23 -7.25 23.92
CA ARG A 163 6.95 -7.83 24.32
C ARG A 163 7.06 -8.37 25.74
N LEU A 164 6.17 -7.92 26.62
CA LEU A 164 6.03 -8.45 27.97
C LEU A 164 5.20 -9.74 27.89
N SER A 165 5.81 -10.88 28.24
CA SER A 165 5.05 -12.12 28.40
C SER A 165 4.26 -12.05 29.69
N LYS A 166 2.92 -12.16 29.62
CA LYS A 166 2.12 -12.49 30.80
C LYS A 166 2.44 -13.94 31.19
N PHE A 167 3.37 -14.14 32.11
CA PHE A 167 3.34 -15.31 32.98
C PHE A 167 2.59 -14.89 34.23
N GLU A 168 1.31 -15.26 34.30
CA GLU A 168 0.53 -15.48 35.53
C GLU A 168 -0.76 -16.23 35.18
#